data_AF-A0A0U5BG85-F1
#
_entry.id   AF-A0A0U5BG85-F1
#
_cell.length_a   1.000
_cell.length_b   1.000
_cell.length_c   1.000
_cell.angle_alpha   90.00
_cell.angle_beta   90.00
_cell.angle_gamma   90.00
#
_symmetry.space_group_name_H-M   'P 1'
#
loop_
_entity.id
_entity.type
_entity.pdbx_description
1 polymer ?
#
loop_
_entity_poly.entity_id
_entity_poly.type
_entity_poly.pdbx_seq_one_letter_code
_entity_poly.pdbx_strand_id
1 'polypeptide(L)'
;MVYMDEKIIELMREVQKEINQASGESNDDKVDVQKPFIKIKGEVIPFEEKRLLGNSLKIHLPKAFSIMSPKMAALKYPSEKRPTLIYTNEDTTINMAFNYTKSQLKNSDVDSFKNNMVQILKKTQPLARWFDEGVENINGQNVGYCDFLVPSLDATIYNLLFFTDLRGKALLCTFNCLEEEMTDWKPIAKGIMESLYICAEEEGETSV
;
A
#
# COMPACT_ATOMS: atom_id res chain seq x y z
N MET A 1 27.27 4.88 33.26
CA MET A 1 27.15 4.47 31.85
C MET A 1 26.49 3.09 31.65
N VAL A 2 26.16 2.32 32.71
CA VAL A 2 25.63 0.94 32.63
C VAL A 2 24.09 0.87 32.46
N TYR A 3 23.38 1.99 32.62
CA TYR A 3 21.90 2.01 32.70
C TYR A 3 21.18 2.17 31.35
N MET A 4 21.88 2.57 30.28
CA MET A 4 21.29 2.68 28.94
C MET A 4 21.21 1.35 28.21
N ASP A 5 22.05 0.37 28.59
CA ASP A 5 22.03 -0.96 27.97
C ASP A 5 20.86 -1.80 28.47
N GLU A 6 20.48 -1.73 29.75
CA GLU A 6 19.39 -2.56 30.30
C GLU A 6 18.03 -2.23 29.68
N LYS A 7 17.73 -0.93 29.47
CA LYS A 7 16.47 -0.51 28.82
C LYS A 7 16.41 -0.93 27.35
N ILE A 8 17.54 -0.89 26.64
CA ILE A 8 17.62 -1.36 25.26
C ILE A 8 17.46 -2.89 25.21
N ILE A 9 18.09 -3.62 26.13
CA ILE A 9 17.96 -5.08 26.24
C ILE A 9 16.53 -5.49 26.57
N GLU A 10 15.86 -4.75 27.45
CA GLU A 10 14.46 -5.00 27.83
C GLU A 10 13.52 -4.74 26.65
N LEU A 11 13.71 -3.64 25.93
CA LEU A 11 12.98 -3.35 24.70
C LEU A 11 13.21 -4.43 23.63
N MET A 12 14.45 -4.88 23.43
CA MET A 12 14.76 -5.95 22.47
C MET A 12 14.13 -7.29 22.88
N ARG A 13 14.01 -7.58 24.18
CA ARG A 13 13.30 -8.78 24.68
C ARG A 13 11.79 -8.68 24.48
N GLU A 14 11.20 -7.51 24.69
CA GLU A 14 9.78 -7.27 24.41
C GLU A 14 9.49 -7.42 22.92
N VAL A 15 10.29 -6.78 22.06
CA VAL A 15 10.20 -6.94 20.60
C VAL A 15 10.37 -8.41 20.20
N GLN A 16 11.34 -9.13 20.76
CA GLN A 16 11.54 -10.56 20.47
C GLN A 16 10.36 -11.42 20.94
N LYS A 17 9.74 -11.09 22.07
CA LYS A 17 8.57 -11.79 22.61
C LYS A 17 7.34 -11.55 21.74
N GLU A 18 7.13 -10.32 21.26
CA GLU A 18 6.07 -9.99 20.30
C GLU A 18 6.27 -10.68 18.95
N ILE A 19 7.51 -10.72 18.43
CA ILE A 19 7.86 -11.46 17.21
C ILE A 19 7.54 -12.95 17.37
N ASN A 20 7.91 -13.56 18.50
CA ASN A 20 7.66 -14.98 18.77
C ASN A 20 6.17 -15.29 18.94
N GLN A 21 5.39 -14.35 19.48
CA GLN A 21 3.92 -14.48 19.59
C GLN A 21 3.20 -14.24 18.26
N ALA A 22 3.77 -13.40 17.38
CA ALA A 22 3.26 -13.17 16.03
C ALA A 22 3.57 -14.30 15.03
N SER A 23 4.47 -15.21 15.39
CA SER A 23 4.92 -16.36 14.57
C SER A 23 4.08 -17.64 14.78
N GLY A 24 2.91 -17.54 15.39
CA GLY A 24 1.96 -18.67 15.42
C GLY A 24 1.54 -19.02 13.99
N GLU A 25 1.89 -20.22 13.54
CA GLU A 25 1.52 -20.77 12.24
C GLU A 25 -0.01 -20.80 12.09
N SER A 26 -0.55 -19.80 11.42
CA SER A 26 -1.89 -19.81 10.86
C SER A 26 -1.76 -20.00 9.35
N ASN A 27 -2.39 -21.05 8.82
CA ASN A 27 -2.62 -21.31 7.39
C ASN A 27 -3.58 -20.28 6.76
N ASP A 28 -3.36 -18.99 7.04
CA ASP A 28 -4.12 -17.89 6.48
C ASP A 28 -3.10 -17.01 5.76
N ASP A 29 -3.21 -16.88 4.43
CA ASP A 29 -2.31 -16.12 3.54
C ASP A 29 -2.29 -14.58 3.82
N LYS A 30 -2.74 -14.18 5.01
CA LYS A 30 -3.10 -12.82 5.37
C LYS A 30 -2.10 -12.25 6.38
N VAL A 31 -1.26 -11.31 5.92
CA VAL A 31 -0.29 -10.64 6.77
C VAL A 31 -0.91 -9.41 7.42
N ASP A 32 -1.02 -9.42 8.75
CA ASP A 32 -1.48 -8.26 9.52
C ASP A 32 -0.39 -7.20 9.63
N VAL A 33 -0.47 -6.18 8.79
CA VAL A 33 0.49 -5.06 8.74
C VAL A 33 0.27 -4.00 9.82
N GLN A 34 -0.76 -4.14 10.65
CA GLN A 34 -1.00 -3.23 11.79
C GLN A 34 -0.10 -3.58 12.98
N LYS A 35 0.55 -4.74 12.95
CA LYS A 35 1.60 -5.09 13.91
C LYS A 35 2.79 -4.14 13.74
N PRO A 36 3.46 -3.72 14.83
CA PRO A 36 4.59 -2.80 14.76
C PRO A 36 5.79 -3.37 14.01
N PHE A 37 5.92 -4.69 13.94
CA PHE A 37 7.01 -5.40 13.29
C PHE A 37 6.49 -6.57 12.46
N ILE A 38 6.97 -6.70 11.23
CA ILE A 38 6.63 -7.79 10.31
C ILE A 38 7.91 -8.46 9.83
N LYS A 39 7.92 -9.79 9.78
CA LYS A 39 9.04 -10.56 9.25
C LYS A 39 8.89 -10.75 7.74
N ILE A 40 9.82 -10.21 6.95
CA ILE A 40 9.84 -10.30 5.48
C ILE A 40 11.23 -10.81 5.09
N LYS A 41 11.30 -11.94 4.36
CA LYS A 41 12.57 -12.59 3.96
C LYS A 41 13.56 -12.85 5.12
N GLY A 42 13.04 -13.06 6.33
CA GLY A 42 13.88 -13.26 7.52
C GLY A 42 14.27 -11.98 8.25
N GLU A 43 14.05 -10.81 7.66
CA GLU A 43 14.29 -9.50 8.26
C GLU A 43 13.05 -8.98 8.98
N VAL A 44 13.25 -8.24 10.07
CA VAL A 44 12.17 -7.63 10.86
C VAL A 44 12.01 -6.19 10.42
N ILE A 45 10.92 -5.90 9.72
CA ILE A 45 10.61 -4.58 9.17
C ILE A 45 9.60 -3.87 10.08
N PRO A 46 9.91 -2.68 10.61
CA PRO A 46 8.97 -1.88 11.36
C PRO A 46 7.91 -1.23 10.46
N PHE A 47 6.66 -1.24 10.89
CA PHE A 47 5.53 -0.61 10.22
C PHE A 47 4.93 0.51 11.08
N GLU A 48 4.29 1.49 10.44
CA GLU A 48 3.58 2.57 11.12
C GLU A 48 2.33 3.00 10.35
N GLU A 49 1.31 3.46 11.08
CA GLU A 49 0.16 4.17 10.50
C GLU A 49 0.63 5.51 9.93
N LYS A 50 0.42 5.74 8.64
CA LYS A 50 0.59 7.04 8.00
C LYS A 50 -0.77 7.68 7.73
N ARG A 51 -0.89 8.97 8.05
CA ARG A 51 -2.04 9.81 7.73
C ARG A 51 -1.75 10.67 6.51
N LEU A 52 -2.52 10.47 5.46
CA LEU A 52 -2.31 11.08 4.15
C LEU A 52 -3.53 11.90 3.75
N LEU A 53 -3.36 12.77 2.73
CA LEU A 53 -4.44 13.54 2.12
C LEU A 53 -5.24 14.37 3.15
N GLY A 54 -4.53 15.13 3.99
CA GLY A 54 -5.14 15.96 5.03
C GLY A 54 -5.90 15.14 6.07
N ASN A 55 -5.29 14.05 6.55
CA ASN A 55 -5.87 13.09 7.51
C ASN A 55 -7.11 12.34 7.03
N SER A 56 -7.45 12.41 5.74
CA SER A 56 -8.62 11.70 5.19
C SER A 56 -8.36 10.21 4.94
N LEU A 57 -7.09 9.81 4.86
CA LEU A 57 -6.65 8.44 4.63
C LEU A 57 -5.67 8.03 5.74
N LYS A 58 -5.92 6.87 6.35
CA LYS A 58 -4.93 6.13 7.13
C LYS A 58 -4.56 4.86 6.39
N ILE A 59 -3.27 4.52 6.44
CA ILE A 59 -2.75 3.29 5.85
C ILE A 59 -1.44 2.92 6.54
N HIS A 60 -1.19 1.63 6.76
CA HIS A 60 0.05 1.16 7.33
C HIS A 60 1.10 0.95 6.24
N LEU A 61 2.31 1.46 6.47
CA LEU A 61 3.43 1.31 5.55
C LEU A 61 4.72 1.02 6.32
N PRO A 62 5.74 0.42 5.66
CA PRO A 62 7.06 0.29 6.26
C PRO A 62 7.59 1.66 6.70
N LYS A 63 8.10 1.73 7.93
CA LYS A 63 8.63 2.97 8.50
C LYS A 63 9.83 3.51 7.73
N ALA A 64 10.61 2.61 7.12
CA ALA A 64 11.76 2.97 6.29
C ALA A 64 11.37 3.60 4.95
N PHE A 65 10.09 3.56 4.54
CA PHE A 65 9.68 4.19 3.29
C PHE A 65 9.73 5.71 3.40
N SER A 66 10.36 6.32 2.40
CA SER A 66 10.48 7.78 2.27
C SER A 66 9.70 8.29 1.06
N ILE A 67 9.34 9.57 1.06
CA ILE A 67 8.67 10.19 -0.09
C ILE A 67 9.69 10.33 -1.22
N MET A 68 9.37 9.78 -2.39
CA MET A 68 10.19 9.89 -3.59
C MET A 68 10.29 11.35 -4.04
N SER A 69 11.51 11.83 -4.25
CA SER A 69 11.73 13.21 -4.72
C SER A 69 11.09 13.45 -6.10
N PRO A 70 10.66 14.69 -6.43
CA PRO A 70 10.08 14.99 -7.74
C PRO A 70 11.01 14.64 -8.91
N LYS A 71 12.32 14.84 -8.75
CA LYS A 71 13.32 14.47 -9.78
C LYS A 71 13.37 12.95 -9.99
N MET A 72 13.29 12.16 -8.91
CA MET A 72 13.29 10.71 -9.01
C MET A 72 11.96 10.18 -9.58
N ALA A 73 10.82 10.72 -9.13
CA ALA A 73 9.52 10.42 -9.72
C ALA A 73 9.48 10.83 -11.21
N ALA A 74 10.17 11.91 -11.58
CA ALA A 74 10.32 12.38 -12.95
C ALA A 74 10.98 11.31 -13.86
N LEU A 75 12.04 10.72 -13.34
CA LEU A 75 12.85 9.72 -14.02
C LEU A 75 12.17 8.34 -14.07
N LYS A 76 11.60 7.88 -12.95
CA LYS A 76 11.01 6.53 -12.84
C LYS A 76 9.64 6.42 -13.53
N TYR A 77 8.86 7.50 -13.55
CA TYR A 77 7.50 7.50 -14.09
C TYR A 77 7.30 8.58 -15.16
N PRO A 78 7.96 8.53 -16.34
CA PRO A 78 8.08 9.67 -17.28
C PRO A 78 6.80 10.36 -17.74
N SER A 79 5.63 9.74 -17.54
CA SER A 79 4.32 10.32 -17.83
C SER A 79 4.00 11.55 -16.97
N GLU A 80 3.49 12.62 -17.58
CA GLU A 80 2.94 13.77 -16.85
C GLU A 80 1.71 13.43 -16.00
N LYS A 81 1.11 12.26 -16.21
CA LYS A 81 0.01 11.73 -15.39
C LYS A 81 0.51 10.89 -14.20
N ARG A 82 1.80 10.98 -13.85
CA ARG A 82 2.41 10.23 -12.75
C ARG A 82 1.74 10.55 -11.39
N PRO A 83 1.73 9.59 -10.45
CA PRO A 83 1.24 9.85 -9.10
C PRO A 83 2.01 10.98 -8.42
N THR A 84 1.31 11.78 -7.62
CA THR A 84 1.88 12.97 -6.95
C THR A 84 2.53 12.65 -5.61
N LEU A 85 2.13 11.54 -4.99
CA LEU A 85 2.67 11.06 -3.71
C LEU A 85 3.12 9.61 -3.88
N ILE A 86 4.42 9.35 -3.74
CA ILE A 86 5.01 8.03 -3.87
C ILE A 86 5.93 7.79 -2.68
N TYR A 87 5.63 6.77 -1.89
CA TYR A 87 6.52 6.23 -0.87
C TYR A 87 7.38 5.14 -1.48
N THR A 88 8.65 5.06 -1.09
CA THR A 88 9.61 4.13 -1.70
C THR A 88 10.66 3.67 -0.69
N ASN A 89 11.20 2.46 -0.87
CA ASN A 89 12.36 1.97 -0.14
C ASN A 89 13.66 2.68 -0.61
N GLU A 90 14.77 2.42 0.08
CA GLU A 90 16.07 3.04 -0.22
C GLU A 90 16.54 2.75 -1.66
N ASP A 91 16.37 1.52 -2.13
CA ASP A 91 16.77 1.09 -3.48
C ASP A 91 15.78 1.52 -4.58
N THR A 92 14.65 2.12 -4.20
CA THR A 92 13.54 2.50 -5.06
C THR A 92 12.82 1.36 -5.81
N THR A 93 13.10 0.11 -5.46
CA THR A 93 12.53 -1.08 -6.09
C THR A 93 11.07 -1.30 -5.68
N ILE A 94 10.73 -0.98 -4.42
CA ILE A 94 9.40 -1.16 -3.85
C ILE A 94 8.75 0.20 -3.62
N ASN A 95 7.54 0.38 -4.15
CA ASN A 95 6.88 1.68 -4.19
C ASN A 95 5.42 1.56 -3.80
N MET A 96 4.92 2.54 -3.06
CA MET A 96 3.51 2.75 -2.78
C MET A 96 3.09 4.14 -3.26
N ALA A 97 2.34 4.18 -4.36
CA ALA A 97 1.88 5.41 -4.98
C ALA A 97 0.42 5.70 -4.64
N PHE A 98 0.10 6.99 -4.47
CA PHE A 98 -1.24 7.50 -4.21
C PHE A 98 -1.58 8.58 -5.22
N ASN A 99 -2.75 8.47 -5.84
CA ASN A 99 -3.25 9.44 -6.80
C ASN A 99 -4.73 9.73 -6.51
N TYR A 100 -4.99 10.91 -5.93
CA TYR A 100 -6.34 11.41 -5.72
C TYR A 100 -6.81 12.17 -6.96
N THR A 101 -7.75 11.57 -7.70
CA THR A 101 -8.10 12.01 -9.05
C THR A 101 -9.28 13.00 -9.05
N LYS A 102 -9.58 13.56 -10.22
CA LYS A 102 -10.83 14.31 -10.46
C LYS A 102 -11.99 13.42 -10.92
N SER A 103 -11.76 12.13 -11.14
CA SER A 103 -12.77 11.19 -11.60
C SER A 103 -13.78 10.94 -10.49
N GLN A 104 -15.06 11.07 -10.80
CA GLN A 104 -16.13 10.78 -9.84
C GLN A 104 -16.18 9.28 -9.57
N LEU A 105 -16.29 8.92 -8.30
CA LEU A 105 -16.49 7.54 -7.86
C LEU A 105 -17.26 7.58 -6.55
N LYS A 106 -18.43 6.93 -6.51
CA LYS A 106 -19.14 6.68 -5.26
C LYS A 106 -18.79 5.29 -4.76
N ASN A 107 -18.85 5.08 -3.45
CA ASN A 107 -18.63 3.77 -2.84
C ASN A 107 -19.51 2.64 -3.44
N SER A 108 -20.74 2.95 -3.86
CA SER A 108 -21.65 1.99 -4.52
C SER A 108 -21.19 1.57 -5.92
N ASP A 109 -20.38 2.41 -6.57
CA ASP A 109 -20.06 2.27 -7.99
C ASP A 109 -18.68 1.58 -8.19
N VAL A 110 -18.00 1.21 -7.10
CA VAL A 110 -16.65 0.65 -7.09
C VAL A 110 -16.51 -0.61 -7.96
N ASP A 111 -17.49 -1.52 -7.94
CA ASP A 111 -17.43 -2.72 -8.80
C ASP A 111 -17.51 -2.37 -10.30
N SER A 112 -18.42 -1.46 -10.66
CA SER A 112 -18.53 -1.01 -12.04
C SER A 112 -17.26 -0.28 -12.51
N PHE A 113 -16.66 0.52 -11.63
CA PHE A 113 -15.39 1.18 -11.87
C PHE A 113 -14.26 0.16 -12.04
N LYS A 114 -14.24 -0.90 -11.22
CA LYS A 114 -13.28 -2.01 -11.35
C LYS A 114 -13.36 -2.67 -12.71
N ASN A 115 -14.57 -3.02 -13.15
CA ASN A 115 -14.76 -3.67 -14.45
C ASN A 115 -14.24 -2.79 -15.60
N ASN A 116 -14.48 -1.48 -15.55
CA ASN A 116 -13.92 -0.53 -16.52
C ASN A 116 -12.40 -0.43 -16.45
N MET A 117 -11.83 -0.39 -15.24
CA MET A 117 -10.38 -0.32 -15.02
C MET A 117 -9.66 -1.54 -15.59
N VAL A 118 -10.19 -2.74 -15.33
CA VAL A 118 -9.69 -4.01 -15.86
C VAL A 118 -9.66 -4.00 -17.39
N GLN A 119 -10.75 -3.55 -18.02
CA GLN A 119 -10.81 -3.44 -19.49
C GLN A 119 -9.74 -2.50 -20.05
N ILE A 120 -9.57 -1.33 -19.43
CA ILE A 120 -8.55 -0.35 -19.83
C ILE A 120 -7.15 -0.93 -19.66
N LEU A 121 -6.86 -1.57 -18.53
CA LEU A 121 -5.57 -2.18 -18.25
C LEU A 121 -5.26 -3.34 -19.22
N LYS A 122 -6.21 -4.25 -19.46
CA LYS A 122 -6.03 -5.35 -20.44
C LYS A 122 -5.75 -4.83 -21.86
N LYS A 123 -6.38 -3.70 -22.23
CA LYS A 123 -6.15 -3.06 -23.54
C LYS A 123 -4.79 -2.34 -23.62
N THR A 124 -4.38 -1.66 -22.54
CA THR A 124 -3.16 -0.83 -22.53
C THR A 124 -1.90 -1.61 -22.16
N GLN A 125 -2.06 -2.73 -21.47
CA GLN A 125 -1.00 -3.65 -21.05
C GLN A 125 -1.28 -5.06 -21.59
N PRO A 126 -1.23 -5.28 -22.92
CA PRO A 126 -1.59 -6.56 -23.53
C PRO A 126 -0.65 -7.70 -23.13
N LEU A 127 0.56 -7.38 -22.64
CA LEU A 127 1.55 -8.34 -22.16
C LEU A 127 1.44 -8.61 -20.64
N ALA A 128 0.48 -8.00 -19.95
CA ALA A 128 0.34 -8.20 -18.52
C ALA A 128 -0.11 -9.64 -18.19
N ARG A 129 0.54 -10.24 -17.19
CA ARG A 129 0.09 -11.50 -16.57
C ARG A 129 -0.83 -11.16 -15.40
N TRP A 130 -2.09 -11.57 -15.49
CA TRP A 130 -3.11 -11.30 -14.49
C TRP A 130 -3.13 -12.40 -13.43
N PHE A 131 -3.24 -12.01 -12.16
CA PHE A 131 -3.34 -12.93 -11.03
C PHE A 131 -4.74 -12.92 -10.42
N ASP A 132 -5.26 -11.74 -10.10
CA ASP A 132 -6.56 -11.62 -9.43
C ASP A 132 -7.18 -10.21 -9.65
N GLU A 133 -8.48 -10.10 -9.45
CA GLU A 133 -9.21 -8.84 -9.46
C GLU A 133 -10.52 -8.98 -8.69
N GLY A 134 -10.93 -7.95 -7.96
CA GLY A 134 -12.13 -8.05 -7.14
C GLY A 134 -12.53 -6.76 -6.46
N VAL A 135 -13.52 -6.89 -5.57
CA VAL A 135 -13.94 -5.85 -4.64
C VAL A 135 -14.03 -6.47 -3.25
N GLU A 136 -13.37 -5.85 -2.29
CA GLU A 136 -13.44 -6.22 -0.87
C GLU A 136 -14.08 -5.08 -0.07
N ASN A 137 -14.85 -5.43 0.96
CA ASN A 137 -15.30 -4.43 1.94
C ASN A 137 -14.26 -4.34 3.05
N ILE A 138 -13.53 -3.23 3.07
CA ILE A 138 -12.44 -2.97 4.00
C ILE A 138 -12.88 -1.82 4.90
N ASN A 139 -13.07 -2.08 6.19
CA ASN A 139 -13.47 -1.06 7.17
C ASN A 139 -14.74 -0.28 6.78
N GLY A 140 -15.74 -0.95 6.17
CA GLY A 140 -16.99 -0.33 5.71
C GLY A 140 -16.89 0.34 4.33
N GLN A 141 -15.70 0.36 3.73
CA GLN A 141 -15.44 0.95 2.42
C GLN A 141 -15.30 -0.15 1.36
N ASN A 142 -15.95 -0.02 0.21
CA ASN A 142 -15.71 -0.92 -0.93
C ASN A 142 -14.39 -0.51 -1.60
N VAL A 143 -13.48 -1.47 -1.72
CA VAL A 143 -12.17 -1.28 -2.33
C VAL A 143 -12.05 -2.25 -3.50
N GLY A 144 -11.99 -1.71 -4.71
CA GLY A 144 -11.74 -2.50 -5.90
C GLY A 144 -10.23 -2.69 -6.11
N TYR A 145 -9.81 -3.84 -6.60
CA TYR A 145 -8.40 -4.12 -6.85
C TYR A 145 -8.14 -4.91 -8.14
N CYS A 146 -6.90 -4.81 -8.62
CA CYS A 146 -6.33 -5.51 -9.76
C CYS A 146 -4.90 -5.93 -9.40
N ASP A 147 -4.62 -7.22 -9.54
CA ASP A 147 -3.34 -7.85 -9.19
C ASP A 147 -2.71 -8.46 -10.45
N PHE A 148 -1.60 -7.87 -10.90
CA PHE A 148 -1.03 -8.21 -12.20
C PHE A 148 0.46 -7.89 -12.27
N LEU A 149 1.12 -8.50 -13.24
CA LEU A 149 2.54 -8.34 -13.53
C LEU A 149 2.70 -7.75 -14.92
N VAL A 150 3.53 -6.72 -15.08
CA VAL A 150 3.76 -6.03 -16.35
C VAL A 150 5.23 -6.13 -16.75
N PRO A 151 5.53 -6.75 -17.90
CA PRO A 151 6.86 -6.66 -18.50
C PRO A 151 7.15 -5.21 -18.95
N SER A 152 8.31 -4.67 -18.54
CA SER A 152 8.87 -3.42 -19.05
C SER A 152 10.13 -3.70 -19.88
N LEU A 153 10.81 -2.65 -20.37
CA LEU A 153 12.02 -2.80 -21.17
C LEU A 153 13.16 -3.46 -20.38
N ASP A 154 13.36 -3.06 -19.13
CA ASP A 154 14.53 -3.44 -18.33
C ASP A 154 14.20 -4.44 -17.20
N ALA A 155 12.92 -4.57 -16.83
CA ALA A 155 12.48 -5.41 -15.73
C ALA A 155 11.00 -5.78 -15.84
N THR A 156 10.60 -6.81 -15.12
CA THR A 156 9.19 -7.16 -14.94
C THR A 156 8.69 -6.64 -13.60
N ILE A 157 7.57 -5.91 -13.60
CA ILE A 157 7.07 -5.15 -12.45
C ILE A 157 5.76 -5.74 -11.95
N TYR A 158 5.75 -6.13 -10.67
CA TYR A 158 4.54 -6.52 -9.96
C TYR A 158 3.71 -5.28 -9.63
N ASN A 159 2.39 -5.36 -9.79
CA ASN A 159 1.46 -4.28 -9.47
C ASN A 159 0.24 -4.83 -8.72
N LEU A 160 -0.01 -4.27 -7.54
CA LEU A 160 -1.32 -4.31 -6.89
C LEU A 160 -1.91 -2.90 -6.96
N LEU A 161 -2.85 -2.70 -7.89
CA LEU A 161 -3.66 -1.48 -7.98
C LEU A 161 -4.92 -1.70 -7.17
N PHE A 162 -5.21 -0.81 -6.23
CA PHE A 162 -6.49 -0.77 -5.55
C PHE A 162 -7.03 0.65 -5.50
N PHE A 163 -8.34 0.78 -5.39
CA PHE A 163 -8.99 2.08 -5.47
C PHE A 163 -10.31 2.09 -4.72
N THR A 164 -10.67 3.29 -4.29
CA THR A 164 -11.91 3.52 -3.56
C THR A 164 -12.40 4.95 -3.70
N ASP A 165 -13.62 5.18 -3.24
CA ASP A 165 -14.21 6.51 -3.08
C ASP A 165 -13.56 7.24 -1.90
N LEU A 166 -13.07 8.45 -2.18
CA LEU A 166 -12.72 9.44 -1.19
C LEU A 166 -13.43 10.76 -1.54
N ARG A 167 -14.48 11.09 -0.78
CA ARG A 167 -15.27 12.33 -0.94
C ARG A 167 -15.87 12.47 -2.36
N GLY A 168 -16.44 11.38 -2.89
CA GLY A 168 -17.08 11.31 -4.21
C GLY A 168 -16.11 11.22 -5.38
N LYS A 169 -14.81 11.02 -5.13
CA LYS A 169 -13.76 10.97 -6.16
C LYS A 169 -12.87 9.75 -5.98
N ALA A 170 -12.37 9.22 -7.09
CA ALA A 170 -11.51 8.05 -7.05
C ALA A 170 -10.13 8.39 -6.47
N LEU A 171 -9.78 7.69 -5.38
CA LEU A 171 -8.43 7.52 -4.89
C LEU A 171 -7.86 6.23 -5.49
N LEU A 172 -6.78 6.35 -6.26
CA LEU A 172 -6.02 5.21 -6.78
C LEU A 172 -4.76 5.02 -5.96
N CYS A 173 -4.51 3.78 -5.54
CA CYS A 173 -3.39 3.35 -4.74
C CYS A 173 -2.66 2.23 -5.49
N THR A 174 -1.35 2.32 -5.66
CA THR A 174 -0.59 1.31 -6.41
C THR A 174 0.65 0.91 -5.65
N PHE A 175 0.67 -0.34 -5.18
CA PHE A 175 1.89 -0.99 -4.75
C PHE A 175 2.59 -1.59 -5.97
N ASN A 176 3.89 -1.39 -6.10
CA ASN A 176 4.71 -2.08 -7.10
C ASN A 176 6.07 -2.47 -6.55
N CYS A 177 6.60 -3.59 -7.04
CA CYS A 177 7.95 -4.07 -6.77
C CYS A 177 8.49 -4.84 -7.99
N LEU A 178 9.79 -5.18 -7.97
CA LEU A 178 10.35 -6.06 -9.01
C LEU A 178 9.78 -7.47 -8.87
N GLU A 179 9.71 -8.23 -9.98
CA GLU A 179 9.21 -9.62 -9.95
C GLU A 179 9.97 -10.50 -8.95
N GLU A 180 11.27 -10.27 -8.77
CA GLU A 180 12.11 -10.99 -7.80
C GLU A 180 11.74 -10.74 -6.34
N GLU A 181 11.09 -9.62 -6.04
CA GLU A 181 10.61 -9.24 -4.70
C GLU A 181 9.14 -9.67 -4.47
N MET A 182 8.42 -10.04 -5.54
CA MET A 182 6.97 -10.27 -5.53
C MET A 182 6.54 -11.34 -4.53
N THR A 183 7.26 -12.46 -4.42
CA THR A 183 6.87 -13.56 -3.54
C THR A 183 6.81 -13.12 -2.07
N ASP A 184 7.76 -12.28 -1.64
CA ASP A 184 7.82 -11.77 -0.27
C ASP A 184 6.85 -10.61 -0.06
N TRP A 185 6.69 -9.74 -1.06
CA TRP A 185 5.97 -8.47 -0.91
C TRP A 185 4.49 -8.51 -1.32
N LYS A 186 4.05 -9.48 -2.12
CA LYS A 186 2.63 -9.59 -2.51
C LYS A 186 1.69 -9.77 -1.31
N PRO A 187 1.95 -10.67 -0.34
CA PRO A 187 1.12 -10.77 0.87
C PRO A 187 1.12 -9.47 1.70
N ILE A 188 2.27 -8.80 1.74
CA ILE A 188 2.43 -7.51 2.43
C ILE A 188 1.63 -6.41 1.75
N ALA A 189 1.65 -6.35 0.41
CA ALA A 189 0.87 -5.41 -0.38
C ALA A 189 -0.63 -5.59 -0.16
N LYS A 190 -1.10 -6.84 -0.04
CA LYS A 190 -2.48 -7.14 0.32
C LYS A 190 -2.81 -6.68 1.74
N GLY A 191 -1.94 -6.92 2.72
CA GLY A 191 -2.09 -6.39 4.08
C GLY A 191 -2.13 -4.85 4.11
N ILE A 192 -1.29 -4.17 3.33
CA ILE A 192 -1.29 -2.71 3.18
C ILE A 192 -2.66 -2.23 2.66
N MET A 193 -3.22 -2.88 1.63
CA MET A 193 -4.57 -2.60 1.12
C MET A 193 -5.63 -2.77 2.22
N GLU A 194 -5.56 -3.86 2.99
CA GLU A 194 -6.50 -4.18 4.08
C GLU A 194 -6.41 -3.22 5.27
N SER A 195 -5.27 -2.56 5.44
CA SER A 195 -5.09 -1.51 6.45
C SER A 195 -5.70 -0.17 6.07
N LEU A 196 -6.24 -0.03 4.84
CA LEU A 196 -6.84 1.21 4.37
C LEU A 196 -8.04 1.58 5.23
N TYR A 197 -8.03 2.82 5.73
CA TYR A 197 -9.15 3.38 6.47
C TYR A 197 -9.41 4.81 6.02
N ILE A 198 -10.61 5.04 5.49
CA ILE A 198 -11.08 6.38 5.11
C ILE A 198 -11.63 7.06 6.36
N CYS A 199 -11.03 8.19 6.74
CA CYS A 199 -11.52 8.97 7.87
C CYS A 199 -12.74 9.78 7.45
N ALA A 200 -13.76 9.82 8.31
CA ALA A 200 -14.86 10.76 8.16
C ALA A 200 -14.32 12.19 8.20
N GLU A 201 -14.99 13.11 7.49
CA GLU A 201 -14.72 14.53 7.68
C GLU A 201 -15.11 14.91 9.11
N GLU A 202 -14.19 15.49 9.88
CA GLU A 202 -14.61 16.26 11.05
C GLU A 202 -15.42 17.44 10.50
N GLU A 203 -16.71 17.49 10.83
CA GLU A 203 -17.52 18.69 10.64
C GLU A 203 -16.83 19.82 11.42
N GLY A 204 -16.00 20.59 10.72
CA GLY A 204 -15.35 21.75 11.29
C GLY A 204 -16.43 22.68 11.82
N GLU A 205 -16.33 23.02 13.10
CA GLU A 205 -17.12 24.02 13.79
C GLU A 205 -17.39 25.21 12.87
N THR A 206 -18.66 25.42 12.55
CA THR A 206 -19.15 26.64 11.94
C THR A 206 -18.71 27.80 12.83
N SER A 207 -17.59 28.44 12.48
CA SER A 207 -17.21 29.71 13.08
C SER A 207 -18.23 30.73 12.62
N VAL A 208 -19.12 31.08 13.56
CA VAL A 208 -20.15 32.13 13.47
C VAL A 208 -19.49 33.48 13.24
#